data_AF-A0AAE0TD27-F1
#
_entry.id   AF-A0AAE0TD27-F1
#
_cell.length_a   1.000
_cell.length_b   1.000
_cell.length_c   1.000
_cell.angle_alpha   90.00
_cell.angle_beta   90.00
_cell.angle_gamma   90.00
#
_symmetry.space_group_name_H-M   'P 1'
#
loop_
_entity.id
_entity.type
_entity.pdbx_description
1 polymer ?
#
loop_
_entity_poly.entity_id
_entity_poly.type
_entity_poly.pdbx_seq_one_letter_code
_entity_poly.pdbx_strand_id
1 'polypeptide(L)'
;MTICQKPVNVSLQNSKGFKNIIVRKNGRNNFKLYFKKIRVEKRTIIVKANDAVAVYFPIMPTDLGLVDVMITASSPLANDAILKKLLVEPEGVPQSYNIAILVDLTSNHTFEKFTDITYPDRAVQGSRRIRISVDGDLIKPTINGLENLLQMSYGCGEQNMINFAPNVFVSNYLKTVGSLTPHLESKVKDFILKGYQRELTYQRHDGSFSAFGDSDTSGSTWLTAFVIKSFVQASPLIYIDTALATKAIDWLLGQANENGTFLESGRSGFAEMQGGSSTGDVNLASYALITLLEARHFQFTASNTNDFDQIVRRTIDFMERSLIHLHAYQPFELAIIAYALTLAGSTKAAAVLDRLDQMAIIKDGTKHWEQIEDESNRLIWMPPFQQANARNIKTTAYVLLTYALKNDIRNGLLVMKWLISQRNPTGGFSSTQVSCSVGYGGGCSSSNID
;
A
#
# COMPACT_ATOMS: atom_id res chain seq x y z
N MET A 1 -0.76 -16.01 66.69
CA MET A 1 -1.91 -15.55 65.89
C MET A 1 -2.00 -16.39 64.64
N THR A 2 -2.96 -17.30 64.58
CA THR A 2 -3.21 -18.13 63.41
C THR A 2 -3.74 -17.23 62.30
N ILE A 3 -2.93 -16.96 61.28
CA ILE A 3 -3.34 -16.17 60.12
C ILE A 3 -4.50 -16.94 59.46
N CYS A 4 -5.71 -16.42 59.63
CA CYS A 4 -6.94 -17.03 59.16
C CYS A 4 -6.92 -16.97 57.62
N GLN A 5 -6.38 -18.02 57.01
CA GLN A 5 -6.39 -18.25 55.57
C GLN A 5 -7.85 -18.46 55.13
N LYS A 6 -8.47 -17.42 54.58
CA LYS A 6 -9.89 -17.46 54.19
C LYS A 6 -10.03 -17.99 52.75
N PRO A 7 -10.98 -18.90 52.50
CA PRO A 7 -11.24 -19.37 51.15
C PRO A 7 -11.86 -18.25 50.30
N VAL A 8 -11.36 -18.08 49.08
CA VAL A 8 -11.92 -17.22 48.05
C VAL A 8 -12.48 -18.11 46.94
N ASN A 9 -13.75 -17.91 46.61
CA ASN A 9 -14.42 -18.56 45.50
C ASN A 9 -14.30 -17.68 44.26
N VAL A 10 -13.50 -18.11 43.30
CA VAL A 10 -13.42 -17.47 41.98
C VAL A 10 -14.32 -18.24 41.03
N SER A 11 -15.17 -17.53 40.29
CA SER A 11 -16.05 -18.16 39.31
C SER A 11 -16.10 -17.43 37.98
N LEU A 12 -16.00 -18.22 36.92
CA LEU A 12 -16.26 -17.78 35.56
C LEU A 12 -17.76 -17.92 35.28
N GLN A 13 -18.42 -16.80 35.05
CA GLN A 13 -19.84 -16.76 34.72
C GLN A 13 -20.07 -17.36 33.34
N ASN A 14 -21.27 -17.91 33.16
CA ASN A 14 -21.67 -18.50 31.89
C ASN A 14 -21.88 -17.42 30.83
N SER A 15 -21.42 -17.68 29.61
CA SER A 15 -21.68 -16.86 28.43
C SER A 15 -22.14 -17.76 27.29
N LYS A 16 -22.99 -17.24 26.41
CA LYS A 16 -23.38 -17.97 25.19
C LYS A 16 -22.24 -18.08 24.18
N GLY A 17 -21.26 -17.17 24.25
CA GLY A 17 -20.18 -17.05 23.27
C GLY A 17 -18.95 -17.94 23.51
N PHE A 18 -18.90 -18.73 24.58
CA PHE A 18 -17.84 -19.72 24.79
C PHE A 18 -18.32 -20.94 25.59
N LYS A 19 -17.61 -22.06 25.41
CA LYS A 19 -17.75 -23.29 26.20
C LYS A 19 -16.61 -23.39 27.21
N ASN A 20 -16.92 -23.86 28.42
CA ASN A 20 -15.91 -24.13 29.44
C ASN A 20 -15.21 -25.46 29.15
N ILE A 21 -13.89 -25.48 29.29
CA ILE A 21 -13.06 -26.69 29.18
C ILE A 21 -12.78 -27.20 30.59
N ILE A 22 -13.15 -28.45 30.90
CA ILE A 22 -12.83 -29.04 32.20
C ILE A 22 -11.64 -29.99 32.05
N VAL A 23 -10.52 -29.65 32.69
CA VAL A 23 -9.33 -30.51 32.75
C VAL A 23 -9.40 -31.36 34.03
N ARG A 24 -9.66 -32.67 33.89
CA ARG A 24 -9.58 -33.62 35.01
C ARG A 24 -8.22 -34.30 35.04
N LYS A 25 -7.56 -34.27 36.20
CA LYS A 25 -6.27 -34.93 36.43
C LYS A 25 -6.49 -36.42 36.72
N ASN A 26 -6.66 -37.25 35.69
CA ASN A 26 -6.77 -38.70 35.86
C ASN A 26 -5.40 -39.37 35.80
N GLY A 27 -4.55 -39.20 36.83
CA GLY A 27 -3.42 -40.08 37.22
C GLY A 27 -2.43 -40.64 36.18
N ARG A 28 -2.56 -40.27 34.91
CA ARG A 28 -1.80 -40.63 33.71
C ARG A 28 -1.93 -39.40 32.81
N ASN A 29 -0.90 -39.09 32.02
CA ASN A 29 -0.79 -37.91 31.16
C ASN A 29 -1.81 -37.84 29.99
N ASN A 30 -3.06 -38.27 30.21
CA ASN A 30 -4.15 -38.20 29.26
C ASN A 30 -5.12 -37.09 29.67
N PHE A 31 -4.92 -35.90 29.11
CA PHE A 31 -5.86 -34.78 29.22
C PHE A 31 -7.12 -35.13 28.40
N LYS A 32 -8.23 -35.43 29.06
CA LYS A 32 -9.54 -35.54 28.39
C LYS A 32 -10.27 -34.19 28.46
N LEU A 33 -10.51 -33.57 27.31
CA LEU A 33 -11.32 -32.37 27.18
C LEU A 33 -12.81 -32.75 27.27
N TYR A 34 -13.50 -32.23 28.29
CA TYR A 34 -14.95 -32.38 28.38
C TYR A 34 -15.63 -31.05 28.06
N PHE A 35 -16.42 -31.03 26.98
CA PHE A 35 -17.28 -29.90 26.64
C PHE A 35 -18.62 -30.08 27.37
N LYS A 36 -18.78 -29.46 28.54
CA LYS A 36 -20.07 -29.46 29.22
C LYS A 36 -20.87 -28.24 28.77
N LYS A 37 -22.09 -28.44 28.28
CA LYS A 37 -23.07 -27.35 28.19
C LYS A 37 -23.34 -26.89 29.62
N ILE A 38 -23.03 -25.62 29.88
CA ILE A 38 -23.69 -24.79 30.90
C ILE A 38 -23.43 -25.24 32.35
N ARG A 39 -22.28 -24.86 32.91
CA ARG A 39 -22.13 -24.67 34.36
C ARG A 39 -21.16 -23.52 34.62
N VAL A 40 -21.50 -22.63 35.56
CA VAL A 40 -20.56 -21.69 36.19
C VAL A 40 -19.41 -22.52 36.75
N GLU A 41 -18.19 -22.32 36.25
CA GLU A 41 -17.01 -22.99 36.78
C GLU A 41 -16.57 -22.23 38.02
N LYS A 42 -16.50 -22.92 39.16
CA LYS A 42 -16.08 -22.36 40.44
C LYS A 42 -14.80 -23.04 40.90
N ARG A 43 -13.86 -22.24 41.39
CA ARG A 43 -12.64 -22.73 42.03
C ARG A 43 -12.49 -22.03 43.37
N THR A 44 -12.36 -22.83 44.41
CA THR A 44 -12.06 -22.34 45.76
C THR A 44 -10.56 -22.40 45.95
N ILE A 45 -9.97 -21.25 46.25
CA ILE A 45 -8.53 -21.12 46.52
C ILE A 45 -8.32 -20.48 47.88
N ILE A 46 -7.16 -20.75 48.46
CA ILE A 46 -6.71 -20.09 49.69
C ILE A 46 -5.64 -19.08 49.30
N VAL A 47 -5.84 -17.83 49.66
CA VAL A 47 -4.88 -16.74 49.41
C VAL A 47 -4.32 -16.29 50.76
N LYS A 48 -2.99 -16.25 50.89
CA LYS A 48 -2.33 -15.75 52.11
C LYS A 48 -2.36 -14.22 52.14
N ALA A 49 -2.17 -13.65 53.33
CA ALA A 49 -2.05 -12.19 53.46
C ALA A 49 -0.83 -11.69 52.66
N ASN A 50 -0.99 -10.56 51.97
CA ASN A 50 0.02 -9.96 51.08
C ASN A 50 0.52 -10.91 49.97
N ASP A 51 -0.30 -11.87 49.55
CA ASP A 51 0.02 -12.85 48.51
C ASP A 51 -1.00 -12.79 47.37
N ALA A 52 -0.65 -13.34 46.20
CA ALA A 52 -1.50 -13.40 45.03
C ALA A 52 -1.50 -14.81 44.43
N VAL A 53 -2.69 -15.31 44.07
CA VAL A 53 -2.85 -16.63 43.46
C VAL A 53 -3.51 -16.49 42.10
N ALA A 54 -2.87 -17.02 41.06
CA ALA A 54 -3.43 -17.07 39.72
C ALA A 54 -4.41 -18.26 39.58
N VAL A 55 -5.59 -18.00 39.01
CA VAL A 55 -6.60 -19.01 38.71
C VAL A 55 -6.88 -19.01 37.21
N TYR A 56 -6.69 -20.17 36.57
CA TYR A 56 -6.86 -20.32 35.13
C TYR A 56 -8.18 -21.02 34.79
N PHE A 57 -9.00 -20.38 33.95
CA PHE A 57 -10.22 -20.94 33.39
C PHE A 57 -10.05 -21.12 31.88
N PRO A 58 -9.88 -22.36 31.39
CA PRO A 58 -9.77 -22.59 29.95
C PRO A 58 -11.15 -22.53 29.30
N ILE A 59 -11.26 -21.74 28.23
CA ILE A 59 -12.49 -21.51 27.46
C ILE A 59 -12.25 -21.82 25.98
N MET A 60 -13.30 -22.25 25.29
CA MET A 60 -13.34 -22.39 23.84
C MET A 60 -14.41 -21.45 23.28
N PRO A 61 -14.02 -20.35 22.62
CA PRO A 61 -14.97 -19.49 21.93
C PRO A 61 -15.82 -20.28 20.92
N THR A 62 -17.09 -19.94 20.82
CA THR A 62 -18.02 -20.52 19.84
C THR A 62 -18.62 -19.51 18.90
N ASP A 63 -18.69 -18.26 19.35
CA ASP A 63 -19.27 -17.16 18.58
C ASP A 63 -18.15 -16.21 18.15
N LEU A 64 -18.29 -15.66 16.94
CA LEU A 64 -17.38 -14.65 16.41
C LEU A 64 -17.72 -13.25 16.96
N GLY A 65 -16.72 -12.38 17.03
CA GLY A 65 -16.87 -11.01 17.50
C GLY A 65 -16.60 -10.85 19.00
N LEU A 66 -17.21 -9.83 19.62
CA LEU A 66 -16.96 -9.52 21.03
C LEU A 66 -17.78 -10.44 21.93
N VAL A 67 -17.09 -11.26 22.71
CA VAL A 67 -17.67 -12.17 23.69
C VAL A 67 -17.38 -11.65 25.10
N ASP A 68 -18.45 -11.47 25.88
CA ASP A 68 -18.36 -11.04 27.27
C ASP A 68 -17.87 -12.18 28.17
N VAL A 69 -16.76 -11.93 28.89
CA VAL A 69 -16.13 -12.82 29.86
C VAL A 69 -16.23 -12.17 31.24
N MET A 70 -17.11 -12.70 32.09
CA MET A 70 -17.31 -12.18 33.44
C MET A 70 -16.72 -13.13 34.48
N ILE A 71 -15.83 -12.61 35.31
CA ILE A 71 -15.19 -13.32 36.41
C ILE A 71 -15.60 -12.66 37.71
N THR A 72 -16.00 -13.46 38.70
CA THR A 72 -16.37 -12.97 40.03
C THR A 72 -15.52 -13.64 41.09
N ALA A 73 -14.99 -12.88 42.04
CA ALA A 73 -14.27 -13.37 43.20
C ALA A 73 -15.08 -13.06 44.47
N SER A 74 -15.35 -14.08 45.27
CA SER A 74 -16.23 -13.99 46.44
C SER A 74 -15.56 -14.59 47.66
N SER A 75 -15.53 -13.84 48.76
CA SER A 75 -15.08 -14.29 50.08
C SER A 75 -16.19 -14.02 51.10
N PRO A 76 -16.10 -14.56 52.33
CA PRO A 76 -17.07 -14.26 53.38
C PRO A 76 -17.18 -12.77 53.76
N LEU A 77 -16.18 -11.93 53.38
CA LEU A 77 -16.12 -10.52 53.74
C LEU A 77 -16.41 -9.57 52.57
N ALA A 78 -16.19 -10.01 51.33
CA ALA A 78 -16.22 -9.13 50.16
C ALA A 78 -16.46 -9.92 48.87
N ASN A 79 -17.06 -9.25 47.89
CA ASN A 79 -17.27 -9.75 46.54
C ASN A 79 -16.77 -8.72 45.54
N ASP A 80 -16.14 -9.19 44.45
CA ASP A 80 -15.69 -8.35 43.34
C ASP A 80 -15.96 -9.06 42.01
N ALA A 81 -16.11 -8.28 40.94
CA ALA A 81 -16.46 -8.78 39.61
C ALA A 81 -15.80 -7.96 38.50
N ILE A 82 -15.27 -8.65 37.51
CA ILE A 82 -14.67 -8.04 36.31
C ILE A 82 -15.37 -8.59 35.07
N LEU A 83 -15.79 -7.69 34.20
CA LEU A 83 -16.27 -7.99 32.86
C LEU A 83 -15.21 -7.56 31.83
N LYS A 84 -14.67 -8.51 31.07
CA LYS A 84 -13.77 -8.25 29.95
C LYS A 84 -14.39 -8.73 28.64
N LYS A 85 -14.16 -7.98 27.56
CA LYS A 85 -14.58 -8.36 26.21
C LYS A 85 -13.44 -9.09 25.51
N LEU A 86 -13.69 -10.31 25.04
CA LEU A 86 -12.79 -11.10 24.23
C LEU A 86 -13.19 -10.94 22.76
N LEU A 87 -12.28 -10.46 21.91
CA LEU A 87 -12.49 -10.44 20.46
C LEU A 87 -12.15 -11.81 19.89
N VAL A 88 -13.13 -12.46 19.26
CA VAL A 88 -12.99 -13.75 18.60
C VAL A 88 -13.01 -13.52 17.09
N GLU A 89 -11.88 -13.79 16.43
CA GLU A 89 -11.73 -13.63 14.99
C GLU A 89 -12.05 -14.93 14.24
N PRO A 90 -12.57 -14.85 13.00
CA PRO A 90 -12.77 -16.03 12.17
C PRO A 90 -11.44 -16.70 11.81
N GLU A 91 -11.46 -18.02 11.68
CA GLU A 91 -10.32 -18.78 11.17
C GLU A 91 -10.08 -18.56 9.65
N GLY A 92 -8.89 -18.98 9.20
CA GLY A 92 -8.50 -18.91 7.79
C GLY A 92 -7.81 -17.59 7.42
N VAL A 93 -7.74 -17.33 6.11
CA VAL A 93 -7.12 -16.12 5.55
C VAL A 93 -8.21 -15.15 5.12
N PRO A 94 -8.24 -13.91 5.64
CA PRO A 94 -9.24 -12.93 5.24
C PRO A 94 -9.08 -12.58 3.75
N GLN A 95 -10.19 -12.56 3.03
CA GLN A 95 -10.27 -12.12 1.64
C GLN A 95 -11.26 -10.98 1.55
N SER A 96 -10.85 -9.88 0.93
CA SER A 96 -11.67 -8.68 0.80
C SER A 96 -11.68 -8.18 -0.64
N TYR A 97 -12.86 -7.90 -1.16
CA TYR A 97 -13.05 -7.37 -2.51
C TYR A 97 -13.76 -6.02 -2.43
N ASN A 98 -13.40 -5.12 -3.34
CA ASN A 98 -14.01 -3.81 -3.45
C ASN A 98 -14.72 -3.71 -4.80
N ILE A 99 -15.91 -3.13 -4.79
CA ILE A 99 -16.66 -2.85 -6.01
C ILE A 99 -16.96 -1.35 -6.00
N ALA A 100 -16.27 -0.60 -6.86
CA ALA A 100 -16.55 0.82 -7.02
C ALA A 100 -17.67 1.03 -8.03
N ILE A 101 -18.65 1.84 -7.65
CA ILE A 101 -19.74 2.27 -8.52
C ILE A 101 -19.69 3.79 -8.58
N LEU A 102 -19.44 4.33 -9.77
CA LEU A 102 -19.59 5.76 -10.00
C LEU A 102 -21.04 6.07 -10.33
N VAL A 103 -21.60 7.04 -9.61
CA VAL A 103 -22.90 7.62 -9.88
C VAL A 103 -22.70 8.96 -10.59
N ASP A 104 -23.11 9.04 -11.85
CA ASP A 104 -23.08 10.26 -12.65
C ASP A 104 -24.53 10.69 -12.95
N LEU A 105 -24.95 11.78 -12.30
CA LEU A 105 -26.31 12.34 -12.45
C LEU A 105 -26.35 13.58 -13.34
N THR A 106 -25.26 13.88 -14.08
CA THR A 106 -25.19 15.07 -14.94
C THR A 106 -26.17 15.01 -16.10
N SER A 107 -26.37 13.80 -16.67
CA SER A 107 -27.23 13.58 -17.84
C SER A 107 -28.60 13.01 -17.45
N ASN A 108 -28.66 12.20 -16.39
CA ASN A 108 -29.89 11.58 -15.90
C ASN A 108 -30.04 11.83 -14.40
N HIS A 109 -31.23 12.27 -13.96
CA HIS A 109 -31.50 12.54 -12.55
C HIS A 109 -31.73 11.29 -11.68
N THR A 110 -31.76 10.10 -12.29
CA THR A 110 -31.95 8.82 -11.61
C THR A 110 -30.87 7.83 -12.04
N PHE A 111 -30.32 7.09 -11.07
CA PHE A 111 -29.32 6.05 -11.29
C PHE A 111 -29.72 4.79 -10.53
N GLU A 112 -29.68 3.65 -11.22
CA GLU A 112 -29.89 2.32 -10.62
C GLU A 112 -28.84 1.37 -11.19
N LYS A 113 -28.21 0.57 -10.32
CA LYS A 113 -27.24 -0.46 -10.71
C LYS A 113 -27.36 -1.66 -9.78
N PHE A 114 -27.53 -2.83 -10.38
CA PHE A 114 -27.50 -4.11 -9.68
C PHE A 114 -26.07 -4.67 -9.68
N THR A 115 -25.68 -5.32 -8.58
CA THR A 115 -24.35 -5.92 -8.43
C THR A 115 -24.48 -7.21 -7.67
N ASP A 116 -24.07 -8.30 -8.30
CA ASP A 116 -24.08 -9.62 -7.69
C ASP A 116 -22.85 -9.82 -6.80
N ILE A 117 -23.09 -10.27 -5.57
CA ILE A 117 -22.04 -10.57 -4.60
C ILE A 117 -21.95 -12.07 -4.44
N THR A 118 -20.85 -12.67 -4.91
CA THR A 118 -20.57 -14.10 -4.75
C THR A 118 -19.44 -14.32 -3.73
N TYR A 119 -19.45 -15.48 -3.10
CA TYR A 119 -18.48 -15.89 -2.08
C TYR A 119 -17.83 -17.22 -2.48
N PRO A 120 -16.58 -17.48 -2.07
CA PRO A 120 -15.98 -18.79 -2.29
C PRO A 120 -16.72 -19.87 -1.50
N ASP A 121 -16.79 -21.09 -2.03
CA ASP A 121 -17.50 -22.22 -1.41
C ASP A 121 -17.01 -22.53 0.00
N ARG A 122 -15.73 -22.25 0.27
CA ARG A 122 -15.07 -22.47 1.57
C ARG A 122 -15.14 -21.26 2.51
N ALA A 123 -16.00 -20.28 2.25
CA ALA A 123 -16.15 -19.12 3.14
C ALA A 123 -16.63 -19.55 4.53
N VAL A 124 -15.86 -19.22 5.56
CA VAL A 124 -16.19 -19.51 6.97
C VAL A 124 -17.55 -18.90 7.35
N GLN A 125 -18.37 -19.66 8.07
CA GLN A 125 -19.70 -19.19 8.48
C GLN A 125 -19.56 -17.99 9.44
N GLY A 126 -20.31 -16.91 9.17
CA GLY A 126 -20.27 -15.69 9.99
C GLY A 126 -19.08 -14.75 9.74
N SER A 127 -18.13 -15.11 8.87
CA SER A 127 -17.03 -14.23 8.47
C SER A 127 -17.42 -13.20 7.40
N ARG A 128 -18.55 -13.42 6.72
CA ARG A 128 -19.04 -12.59 5.62
C ARG A 128 -19.44 -11.21 6.14
N ARG A 129 -18.87 -10.16 5.53
CA ARG A 129 -19.18 -8.76 5.85
C ARG A 129 -19.30 -7.97 4.55
N ILE A 130 -20.32 -7.12 4.46
CA ILE A 130 -20.49 -6.15 3.38
C ILE A 130 -20.49 -4.77 4.03
N ARG A 131 -19.68 -3.86 3.49
CA ARG A 131 -19.71 -2.45 3.87
C ARG A 131 -20.00 -1.64 2.62
N ILE A 132 -21.00 -0.76 2.72
CA ILE A 132 -21.38 0.18 1.67
C ILE A 132 -21.01 1.58 2.14
N SER A 133 -20.37 2.35 1.28
CA SER A 133 -20.02 3.75 1.51
C SER A 133 -20.37 4.57 0.28
N VAL A 134 -21.03 5.71 0.48
CA VAL A 134 -21.39 6.65 -0.57
C VAL A 134 -20.80 8.00 -0.21
N ASP A 135 -20.11 8.63 -1.17
CA ASP A 135 -19.52 9.95 -1.00
C ASP A 135 -19.74 10.76 -2.30
N GLY A 136 -19.81 12.08 -2.15
CA GLY A 136 -19.99 13.02 -3.26
C GLY A 136 -18.67 13.40 -3.95
N ASP A 137 -17.54 12.99 -3.39
CA ASP A 137 -16.21 13.18 -3.97
C ASP A 137 -15.64 11.84 -4.43
N LEU A 138 -15.10 11.81 -5.65
CA LEU A 138 -14.59 10.62 -6.32
C LEU A 138 -13.43 9.95 -5.59
N ILE A 139 -12.70 10.71 -4.78
CA ILE A 139 -11.50 10.26 -4.09
C ILE A 139 -11.71 10.28 -2.57
N LYS A 140 -12.69 11.00 -2.02
CA LYS A 140 -12.95 11.08 -0.57
C LYS A 140 -13.31 9.77 0.16
N PRO A 141 -13.98 8.76 -0.45
CA PRO A 141 -14.06 7.42 0.14
C PRO A 141 -12.68 6.83 0.46
N THR A 142 -11.66 7.27 -0.29
CA THR A 142 -10.26 6.96 -0.04
C THR A 142 -9.71 7.81 1.11
N ILE A 143 -10.14 9.07 1.29
CA ILE A 143 -9.62 10.00 2.31
C ILE A 143 -9.85 9.47 3.73
N ASN A 144 -11.04 8.93 4.00
CA ASN A 144 -11.35 8.34 5.31
C ASN A 144 -10.48 7.10 5.64
N GLY A 145 -9.80 6.51 4.65
CA GLY A 145 -8.80 5.45 4.81
C GLY A 145 -7.36 5.90 4.57
N LEU A 146 -7.14 7.05 3.94
CA LEU A 146 -5.81 7.59 3.57
C LEU A 146 -4.97 7.89 4.81
N GLU A 147 -5.59 8.29 5.92
CA GLU A 147 -4.88 8.42 7.19
C GLU A 147 -4.29 7.09 7.70
N ASN A 148 -4.88 5.94 7.34
CA ASN A 148 -4.35 4.61 7.66
C ASN A 148 -3.23 4.19 6.70
N LEU A 149 -3.12 4.85 5.53
CA LEU A 149 -1.98 4.70 4.62
C LEU A 149 -0.78 5.53 5.08
N LEU A 150 -1.01 6.52 5.97
CA LEU A 150 0.09 7.28 6.58
C LEU A 150 0.83 6.40 7.57
N GLN A 151 1.99 5.93 7.16
CA GLN A 151 2.83 5.05 7.97
C GLN A 151 4.17 5.72 8.24
N MET A 152 4.68 5.55 9.46
CA MET A 152 6.03 5.97 9.79
C MET A 152 7.01 5.08 9.02
N SER A 153 7.98 5.69 8.33
CA SER A 153 8.94 4.92 7.57
C SER A 153 9.90 4.13 8.46
N TYR A 154 10.23 2.91 8.03
CA TYR A 154 11.14 1.99 8.71
C TYR A 154 11.88 1.13 7.68
N GLY A 155 12.85 0.34 8.14
CA GLY A 155 13.58 -0.59 7.30
C GLY A 155 14.78 0.04 6.57
N CYS A 156 15.30 -0.69 5.58
CA CYS A 156 16.38 -0.28 4.68
C CYS A 156 15.90 0.81 3.67
N GLY A 157 16.78 1.39 2.85
CA GLY A 157 16.43 2.51 1.96
C GLY A 157 15.21 2.22 1.07
N GLU A 158 15.17 1.05 0.45
CA GLU A 158 14.03 0.62 -0.37
C GLU A 158 12.72 0.56 0.46
N GLN A 159 12.76 -0.04 1.66
CA GLN A 159 11.59 -0.15 2.54
C GLN A 159 11.15 1.20 3.12
N ASN A 160 12.10 2.10 3.38
CA ASN A 160 11.82 3.45 3.84
C ASN A 160 11.00 4.21 2.77
N MET A 161 11.39 4.06 1.50
CA MET A 161 10.71 4.67 0.37
C MET A 161 9.30 4.12 0.10
N ILE A 162 9.03 2.86 0.46
CA ILE A 162 7.66 2.28 0.41
C ILE A 162 6.68 3.08 1.26
N ASN A 163 7.13 3.66 2.38
CA ASN A 163 6.29 4.44 3.29
C ASN A 163 6.40 5.95 3.04
N PHE A 164 7.59 6.43 2.67
CA PHE A 164 7.84 7.86 2.44
C PHE A 164 7.07 8.40 1.23
N ALA A 165 7.16 7.75 0.06
CA ALA A 165 6.54 8.27 -1.16
C ALA A 165 5.01 8.39 -1.03
N PRO A 166 4.27 7.39 -0.51
CA PRO A 166 2.83 7.52 -0.29
C PRO A 166 2.49 8.68 0.65
N ASN A 167 3.21 8.85 1.76
CA ASN A 167 2.99 9.97 2.67
C ASN A 167 3.04 11.32 1.93
N VAL A 168 4.01 11.50 1.03
CA VAL A 168 4.15 12.72 0.23
C VAL A 168 2.97 12.94 -0.71
N PHE A 169 2.64 11.94 -1.55
CA PHE A 169 1.59 12.07 -2.56
C PHE A 169 0.19 12.24 -1.96
N VAL A 170 -0.12 11.47 -0.91
CA VAL A 170 -1.36 11.59 -0.15
C VAL A 170 -1.51 13.00 0.43
N SER A 171 -0.42 13.55 0.95
CA SER A 171 -0.44 14.86 1.60
C SER A 171 -0.58 16.00 0.60
N ASN A 172 0.08 15.92 -0.55
CA ASN A 172 -0.12 16.86 -1.65
C ASN A 172 -1.57 16.85 -2.14
N TYR A 173 -2.16 15.66 -2.24
CA TYR A 173 -3.57 15.52 -2.60
C TYR A 173 -4.49 16.15 -1.54
N LEU A 174 -4.35 15.79 -0.26
CA LEU A 174 -5.16 16.33 0.84
C LEU A 174 -5.06 17.85 0.96
N LYS A 175 -3.86 18.41 0.72
CA LYS A 175 -3.62 19.85 0.66
C LYS A 175 -4.38 20.49 -0.51
N THR A 176 -4.37 19.86 -1.68
CA THR A 176 -5.03 20.37 -2.89
C THR A 176 -6.56 20.39 -2.75
N VAL A 177 -7.16 19.37 -2.14
CA VAL A 177 -8.61 19.30 -1.92
C VAL A 177 -9.08 19.98 -0.63
N GLY A 178 -8.19 20.68 0.08
CA GLY A 178 -8.53 21.42 1.30
C GLY A 178 -8.99 20.55 2.47
N SER A 179 -8.65 19.26 2.48
CA SER A 179 -9.05 18.30 3.53
C SER A 179 -7.97 18.07 4.59
N LEU A 180 -6.84 18.78 4.50
CA LEU A 180 -5.72 18.63 5.42
C LEU A 180 -5.97 19.47 6.70
N THR A 181 -6.36 18.81 7.79
CA THR A 181 -6.51 19.47 9.11
C THR A 181 -5.15 19.82 9.71
N PRO A 182 -5.03 20.85 10.57
CA PRO A 182 -3.74 21.22 11.18
C PRO A 182 -3.08 20.09 11.98
N HIS A 183 -3.89 19.26 12.65
CA HIS A 183 -3.39 18.09 13.38
C HIS A 183 -2.81 17.03 12.43
N LEU A 184 -3.53 16.73 11.35
CA LEU A 184 -3.09 15.77 10.34
C LEU A 184 -1.84 16.28 9.61
N GLU A 185 -1.80 17.57 9.27
CA GLU A 185 -0.64 18.21 8.65
C GLU A 185 0.62 18.06 9.52
N SER A 186 0.51 18.32 10.82
CA SER A 186 1.65 18.18 11.74
C SER A 186 2.14 16.73 11.81
N LYS A 187 1.23 15.77 11.89
CA LYS A 187 1.56 14.33 11.93
C LYS A 187 2.23 13.86 10.64
N VAL A 188 1.66 14.25 9.50
CA VAL A 188 2.20 13.98 8.16
C VAL A 188 3.61 14.55 8.02
N LYS A 189 3.81 15.83 8.38
CA LYS A 189 5.12 16.48 8.27
C LYS A 189 6.16 15.78 9.11
N ASP A 190 5.82 15.33 10.32
CA ASP A 190 6.71 14.53 11.15
C ASP A 190 7.09 13.20 10.48
N PHE A 191 6.14 12.50 9.86
CA PHE A 191 6.42 11.24 9.15
C PHE A 191 7.31 11.45 7.92
N ILE A 192 7.01 12.46 7.09
CA ILE A 192 7.81 12.80 5.91
C ILE A 192 9.21 13.23 6.35
N LEU A 193 9.36 14.08 7.38
CA LEU A 193 10.66 14.54 7.85
C LEU A 193 11.53 13.40 8.40
N LYS A 194 10.94 12.50 9.19
CA LYS A 194 11.64 11.30 9.67
C LYS A 194 12.05 10.37 8.52
N GLY A 195 11.15 10.15 7.56
CA GLY A 195 11.45 9.33 6.39
C GLY A 195 12.54 9.95 5.50
N TYR A 196 12.56 11.27 5.33
CA TYR A 196 13.61 12.00 4.63
C TYR A 196 14.96 11.86 5.33
N GLN A 197 15.04 12.16 6.63
CA GLN A 197 16.28 12.01 7.41
C GLN A 197 16.80 10.59 7.40
N ARG A 198 15.90 9.59 7.48
CA ARG A 198 16.26 8.19 7.38
C ARG A 198 16.79 7.84 5.98
N GLU A 199 16.14 8.31 4.92
CA GLU A 199 16.59 8.04 3.55
C GLU A 199 18.01 8.57 3.30
N LEU A 200 18.34 9.74 3.86
CA LEU A 200 19.70 10.31 3.76
C LEU A 200 20.77 9.41 4.38
N THR A 201 20.44 8.52 5.31
CA THR A 201 21.41 7.54 5.85
C THR A 201 21.78 6.44 4.84
N TYR A 202 20.99 6.30 3.77
CA TYR A 202 21.23 5.38 2.66
C TYR A 202 21.81 6.09 1.42
N GLN A 203 22.08 7.40 1.51
CA GLN A 203 22.85 8.09 0.50
C GLN A 203 24.34 7.74 0.65
N ARG A 204 24.94 7.31 -0.45
CA ARG A 204 26.35 6.93 -0.53
C ARG A 204 27.27 8.12 -0.69
N HIS A 205 28.57 7.89 -0.49
CA HIS A 205 29.59 8.91 -0.68
C HIS A 205 29.64 9.50 -2.10
N ASP A 206 29.26 8.75 -3.13
CA ASP A 206 29.18 9.21 -4.52
C ASP A 206 27.89 9.97 -4.85
N GLY A 207 26.94 10.04 -3.90
CA GLY A 207 25.65 10.73 -4.06
C GLY A 207 24.47 9.83 -4.39
N SER A 208 24.73 8.57 -4.77
CA SER A 208 23.69 7.60 -5.13
C SER A 208 22.97 7.03 -3.92
N PHE A 209 21.81 6.42 -4.13
CA PHE A 209 21.07 5.69 -3.09
C PHE A 209 21.14 4.18 -3.36
N SER A 210 21.24 3.41 -2.28
CA SER A 210 21.15 1.94 -2.32
C SER A 210 20.36 1.45 -1.11
N ALA A 211 20.01 0.16 -1.09
CA ALA A 211 19.23 -0.40 0.02
C ALA A 211 19.96 -0.26 1.37
N PHE A 212 21.29 -0.42 1.38
CA PHE A 212 22.12 -0.41 2.58
C PHE A 212 23.20 0.68 2.58
N GLY A 213 23.05 1.71 1.75
CA GLY A 213 23.99 2.82 1.62
C GLY A 213 25.41 2.38 1.28
N ASP A 214 26.41 2.94 1.96
CA ASP A 214 27.83 2.61 1.72
C ASP A 214 28.22 1.16 2.07
N SER A 215 27.30 0.37 2.65
CA SER A 215 27.52 -1.08 2.84
C SER A 215 27.39 -1.87 1.53
N ASP A 216 26.65 -1.34 0.55
CA ASP A 216 26.55 -1.95 -0.78
C ASP A 216 27.79 -1.65 -1.62
N THR A 217 28.02 -2.42 -2.68
CA THR A 217 29.16 -2.17 -3.60
C THR A 217 28.89 -1.05 -4.61
N SER A 218 27.62 -0.78 -4.92
CA SER A 218 27.19 0.27 -5.85
C SER A 218 25.80 0.83 -5.51
N GLY A 219 25.52 2.04 -5.96
CA GLY A 219 24.17 2.63 -5.96
C GLY A 219 23.25 2.02 -7.01
N SER A 220 21.93 2.07 -6.78
CA SER A 220 20.94 1.71 -7.80
C SER A 220 20.46 2.95 -8.53
N THR A 221 20.47 2.87 -9.86
CA THR A 221 20.03 3.95 -10.75
C THR A 221 18.53 4.19 -10.60
N TRP A 222 17.75 3.11 -10.61
CA TRP A 222 16.31 3.17 -10.37
C TRP A 222 15.97 3.75 -8.99
N LEU A 223 16.63 3.27 -7.91
CA LEU A 223 16.33 3.74 -6.56
C LEU A 223 16.70 5.22 -6.41
N THR A 224 17.88 5.62 -6.90
CA THR A 224 18.32 7.02 -6.88
C THR A 224 17.32 7.91 -7.62
N ALA A 225 16.87 7.50 -8.80
CA ALA A 225 15.84 8.23 -9.55
C ALA A 225 14.50 8.31 -8.80
N PHE A 226 14.11 7.24 -8.10
CA PHE A 226 12.88 7.21 -7.29
C PHE A 226 12.96 8.12 -6.05
N VAL A 227 14.10 8.15 -5.38
CA VAL A 227 14.36 9.04 -4.22
C VAL A 227 14.33 10.50 -4.67
N ILE A 228 15.05 10.86 -5.74
CA ILE A 228 15.04 12.22 -6.31
C ILE A 228 13.61 12.65 -6.63
N LYS A 229 12.87 11.81 -7.36
CA LYS A 229 11.48 12.09 -7.72
C LYS A 229 10.60 12.31 -6.49
N SER A 230 10.76 11.49 -5.45
CA SER A 230 9.97 11.63 -4.23
C SER A 230 10.34 12.88 -3.42
N PHE A 231 11.62 13.28 -3.42
CA PHE A 231 12.09 14.50 -2.76
C PHE A 231 11.59 15.75 -3.48
N VAL A 232 11.57 15.76 -4.82
CA VAL A 232 10.90 16.81 -5.62
C VAL A 232 9.47 17.03 -5.12
N GLN A 233 8.71 15.95 -5.02
CA GLN A 233 7.29 16.00 -4.65
C GLN A 233 7.10 16.37 -3.17
N ALA A 234 8.11 16.14 -2.32
CA ALA A 234 8.09 16.50 -0.89
C ALA A 234 8.48 17.95 -0.61
N SER A 235 9.18 18.62 -1.54
CA SER A 235 9.65 20.01 -1.39
C SER A 235 8.58 21.06 -1.03
N PRO A 236 7.29 20.92 -1.44
CA PRO A 236 6.24 21.85 -1.00
C PRO A 236 5.71 21.60 0.42
N LEU A 237 6.15 20.51 1.07
CA LEU A 237 5.69 20.05 2.38
C LEU A 237 6.77 20.19 3.46
N ILE A 238 8.03 19.92 3.11
CA ILE A 238 9.19 19.99 4.01
C ILE A 238 10.39 20.67 3.31
N TYR A 239 11.36 21.12 4.11
CA TYR A 239 12.64 21.59 3.57
C TYR A 239 13.47 20.40 3.08
N ILE A 240 13.94 20.47 1.83
CA ILE A 240 14.86 19.51 1.22
C ILE A 240 16.20 20.21 1.00
N ASP A 241 17.29 19.57 1.42
CA ASP A 241 18.63 20.10 1.21
C ASP A 241 19.01 19.99 -0.27
N THR A 242 19.11 21.15 -0.92
CA THR A 242 19.41 21.22 -2.35
C THR A 242 20.79 20.66 -2.69
N ALA A 243 21.78 20.75 -1.80
CA ALA A 243 23.11 20.23 -2.07
C ALA A 243 23.10 18.69 -2.14
N LEU A 244 22.37 18.04 -1.24
CA LEU A 244 22.23 16.57 -1.23
C LEU A 244 21.41 16.07 -2.42
N ALA A 245 20.35 16.80 -2.78
CA ALA A 245 19.54 16.50 -3.97
C ALA A 245 20.36 16.66 -5.25
N THR A 246 21.09 17.77 -5.41
CA THR A 246 21.94 18.02 -6.58
C THR A 246 23.03 16.96 -6.71
N LYS A 247 23.65 16.53 -5.61
CA LYS A 247 24.65 15.44 -5.64
C LYS A 247 24.08 14.12 -6.20
N ALA A 248 22.85 13.77 -5.83
CA ALA A 248 22.17 12.58 -6.35
C ALA A 248 21.82 12.73 -7.84
N ILE A 249 21.40 13.93 -8.25
CA ILE A 249 21.09 14.22 -9.65
C ILE A 249 22.35 14.17 -10.52
N ASP A 250 23.46 14.77 -10.07
CA ASP A 250 24.74 14.74 -10.77
C ASP A 250 25.23 13.30 -10.96
N TRP A 251 25.08 12.45 -9.93
CA TRP A 251 25.39 11.03 -10.05
C TRP A 251 24.49 10.33 -11.07
N LEU A 252 23.18 10.62 -11.08
CA LEU A 252 22.22 10.05 -12.03
C LEU A 252 22.55 10.45 -13.47
N LEU A 253 22.92 11.71 -13.70
CA LEU A 253 23.40 12.19 -15.00
C LEU A 253 24.65 11.41 -15.44
N GLY A 254 25.56 11.09 -14.52
CA GLY A 254 26.73 10.25 -14.78
C GLY A 254 26.43 8.79 -15.16
N GLN A 255 25.20 8.29 -14.95
CA GLN A 255 24.79 6.96 -15.37
C GLN A 255 24.25 6.92 -16.82
N ALA A 256 24.13 8.08 -17.48
CA ALA A 256 23.65 8.15 -18.86
C ALA A 256 24.77 7.78 -19.86
N ASN A 257 24.47 6.85 -20.75
CA ASN A 257 25.33 6.46 -21.86
C ASN A 257 25.26 7.46 -23.02
N GLU A 258 26.26 7.46 -23.90
CA GLU A 258 26.29 8.32 -25.08
C GLU A 258 25.09 8.13 -26.02
N ASN A 259 24.54 6.92 -26.06
CA ASN A 259 23.38 6.58 -26.87
C ASN A 259 22.05 7.06 -26.28
N GLY A 260 22.03 7.60 -25.05
CA GLY A 260 20.83 8.07 -24.33
C GLY A 260 20.16 7.02 -23.43
N THR A 261 20.75 5.83 -23.26
CA THR A 261 20.29 4.84 -22.27
C THR A 261 20.91 5.09 -20.91
N PHE A 262 20.39 4.43 -19.87
CA PHE A 262 20.92 4.50 -18.51
C PHE A 262 21.36 3.11 -18.07
N LEU A 263 22.48 3.03 -17.34
CA LEU A 263 22.97 1.78 -16.76
C LEU A 263 22.32 1.55 -15.39
N GLU A 264 21.80 0.35 -15.12
CA GLU A 264 21.44 -0.06 -13.75
C GLU A 264 22.67 -0.67 -13.07
N SER A 265 23.31 0.12 -12.21
CA SER A 265 24.59 -0.24 -11.57
C SER A 265 24.42 -1.04 -10.26
N GLY A 266 23.21 -1.08 -9.68
CA GLY A 266 22.95 -1.68 -8.36
C GLY A 266 22.03 -2.90 -8.41
N ARG A 267 22.11 -3.76 -7.39
CA ARG A 267 21.10 -4.80 -7.14
C ARG A 267 20.02 -4.21 -6.24
N SER A 268 18.79 -4.09 -6.74
CA SER A 268 17.62 -3.86 -5.89
C SER A 268 17.18 -5.16 -5.24
N GLY A 269 16.97 -5.18 -3.92
CA GLY A 269 16.42 -6.34 -3.22
C GLY A 269 14.93 -6.56 -3.51
N PHE A 270 14.24 -5.54 -4.01
CA PHE A 270 12.81 -5.56 -4.32
C PHE A 270 12.56 -5.31 -5.82
N ALA A 271 12.73 -6.34 -6.65
CA ALA A 271 12.32 -6.30 -8.07
C ALA A 271 10.83 -5.89 -8.23
N GLU A 272 10.02 -6.19 -7.22
CA GLU A 272 8.62 -5.77 -7.09
C GLU A 272 8.46 -4.25 -6.98
N MET A 273 9.41 -3.50 -6.41
CA MET A 273 9.38 -2.02 -6.39
C MET A 273 9.72 -1.42 -7.74
N GLN A 274 10.57 -2.08 -8.53
CA GLN A 274 10.95 -1.63 -9.87
C GLN A 274 9.87 -1.93 -10.90
N GLY A 275 9.25 -3.13 -10.82
CA GLY A 275 8.11 -3.62 -11.61
C GLY A 275 8.06 -3.12 -13.04
N GLY A 276 9.13 -3.47 -13.74
CA GLY A 276 9.31 -3.20 -15.16
C GLY A 276 10.11 -1.93 -15.47
N SER A 277 10.14 -0.93 -14.57
CA SER A 277 10.82 0.34 -14.84
C SER A 277 12.35 0.22 -14.91
N SER A 278 12.95 -0.80 -14.27
CA SER A 278 14.37 -1.12 -14.38
C SER A 278 14.69 -2.14 -15.48
N THR A 279 13.66 -2.76 -16.08
CA THR A 279 13.83 -3.87 -17.02
C THR A 279 13.80 -3.35 -18.45
N GLY A 280 14.97 -3.37 -19.09
CA GLY A 280 15.15 -2.92 -20.47
C GLY A 280 15.48 -1.43 -20.56
N ASP A 281 16.38 -1.11 -21.48
CA ASP A 281 16.97 0.22 -21.64
C ASP A 281 15.92 1.33 -21.80
N VAL A 282 14.81 1.04 -22.48
CA VAL A 282 13.74 2.02 -22.76
C VAL A 282 12.97 2.40 -21.49
N ASN A 283 12.69 1.44 -20.61
CA ASN A 283 11.92 1.71 -19.40
C ASN A 283 12.74 2.51 -18.39
N LEU A 284 14.00 2.15 -18.21
CA LEU A 284 14.89 2.85 -17.29
C LEU A 284 15.20 4.24 -17.80
N ALA A 285 15.46 4.41 -19.10
CA ALA A 285 15.65 5.72 -19.72
C ALA A 285 14.40 6.61 -19.61
N SER A 286 13.21 6.05 -19.85
CA SER A 286 11.94 6.78 -19.69
C SER A 286 11.76 7.24 -18.24
N TYR A 287 12.01 6.35 -17.27
CA TYR A 287 11.88 6.66 -15.85
C TYR A 287 12.90 7.72 -15.39
N ALA A 288 14.16 7.58 -15.80
CA ALA A 288 15.20 8.55 -15.51
C ALA A 288 14.88 9.91 -16.14
N LEU A 289 14.41 9.95 -17.39
CA LEU A 289 14.00 11.20 -18.03
C LEU A 289 12.86 11.88 -17.25
N ILE A 290 11.82 11.13 -16.86
CA ILE A 290 10.72 11.66 -16.05
C ILE A 290 11.26 12.31 -14.78
N THR A 291 12.13 11.60 -14.05
CA THR A 291 12.74 12.12 -12.82
C THR A 291 13.55 13.40 -13.09
N LEU A 292 14.39 13.42 -14.13
CA LEU A 292 15.20 14.59 -14.47
C LEU A 292 14.32 15.80 -14.82
N LEU A 293 13.28 15.60 -15.63
CA LEU A 293 12.34 16.66 -16.00
C LEU A 293 11.58 17.20 -14.79
N GLU A 294 11.12 16.34 -13.90
CA GLU A 294 10.46 16.75 -12.65
C GLU A 294 11.44 17.50 -11.72
N ALA A 295 12.72 17.10 -11.69
CA ALA A 295 13.76 17.71 -10.86
C ALA A 295 14.36 19.01 -11.41
N ARG A 296 13.95 19.47 -12.60
CA ARG A 296 14.53 20.64 -13.29
C ARG A 296 14.51 21.95 -12.48
N HIS A 297 13.61 22.07 -11.51
CA HIS A 297 13.47 23.25 -10.66
C HIS A 297 14.50 23.33 -9.53
N PHE A 298 15.26 22.25 -9.26
CA PHE A 298 16.38 22.33 -8.33
C PHE A 298 17.51 23.20 -8.93
N GLN A 299 18.18 23.98 -8.09
CA GLN A 299 19.28 24.84 -8.54
C GLN A 299 20.53 24.02 -8.86
N PHE A 300 20.98 24.11 -10.10
CA PHE A 300 22.22 23.53 -10.59
C PHE A 300 23.30 24.60 -10.79
N THR A 301 24.56 24.21 -10.71
CA THR A 301 25.67 25.04 -11.19
C THR A 301 25.60 25.16 -12.73
N ALA A 302 26.15 26.22 -13.31
CA ALA A 302 26.06 26.47 -14.75
C ALA A 302 26.66 25.35 -15.62
N SER A 303 27.71 24.65 -15.14
CA SER A 303 28.28 23.48 -15.81
C SER A 303 27.29 22.31 -15.85
N ASN A 304 26.66 22.02 -14.72
CA ASN A 304 25.74 20.90 -14.58
C ASN A 304 24.46 21.11 -15.39
N THR A 305 24.06 22.37 -15.61
CA THR A 305 22.92 22.71 -16.48
C THR A 305 23.15 22.32 -17.94
N ASN A 306 24.37 22.49 -18.47
CA ASN A 306 24.68 22.12 -19.86
C ASN A 306 24.68 20.60 -20.05
N ASP A 307 25.27 19.87 -19.11
CA ASP A 307 25.29 18.41 -19.12
C ASP A 307 23.87 17.85 -18.97
N PHE A 308 23.06 18.44 -18.08
CA PHE A 308 21.66 18.11 -17.90
C PHE A 308 20.87 18.25 -19.20
N ASP A 309 20.90 19.42 -19.85
CA ASP A 309 20.16 19.67 -21.08
C ASP A 309 20.63 18.75 -22.22
N GLN A 310 21.93 18.45 -22.30
CA GLN A 310 22.48 17.53 -23.29
C GLN A 310 22.01 16.09 -23.07
N ILE A 311 22.05 15.60 -21.84
CA ILE A 311 21.61 14.24 -21.47
C ILE A 311 20.11 14.09 -21.71
N VAL A 312 19.31 15.08 -21.31
CA VAL A 312 17.87 15.11 -21.57
C VAL A 312 17.59 14.99 -23.07
N ARG A 313 18.26 15.79 -23.91
CA ARG A 313 18.10 15.72 -25.37
C ARG A 313 18.47 14.36 -25.95
N ARG A 314 19.63 13.81 -25.57
CA ARG A 314 20.08 12.48 -26.03
C ARG A 314 19.11 11.38 -25.64
N THR A 315 18.54 11.47 -24.43
CA THR A 315 17.56 10.51 -23.93
C THR A 315 16.25 10.59 -24.71
N ILE A 316 15.79 11.80 -25.03
CA ILE A 316 14.64 12.02 -25.93
C ILE A 316 14.91 11.42 -27.31
N ASP A 317 16.07 11.72 -27.91
CA ASP A 317 16.47 11.20 -29.22
C ASP A 317 16.54 9.66 -29.25
N PHE A 318 17.03 9.04 -28.16
CA PHE A 318 17.01 7.59 -27.99
C PHE A 318 15.60 7.03 -27.99
N MET A 319 14.70 7.61 -27.19
CA MET A 319 13.31 7.17 -27.13
C MET A 319 12.62 7.36 -28.48
N GLU A 320 12.75 8.51 -29.14
CA GLU A 320 12.15 8.76 -30.45
C GLU A 320 12.65 7.78 -31.52
N ARG A 321 13.94 7.44 -31.52
CA ARG A 321 14.49 6.39 -32.41
C ARG A 321 13.94 5.01 -32.09
N SER A 322 13.72 4.72 -30.82
CA SER A 322 13.14 3.44 -30.37
C SER A 322 11.70 3.26 -30.88
N LEU A 323 10.97 4.36 -31.17
CA LEU A 323 9.60 4.31 -31.70
C LEU A 323 9.47 3.79 -33.14
N ILE A 324 10.58 3.60 -33.87
CA ILE A 324 10.54 3.02 -35.23
C ILE A 324 9.86 1.64 -35.21
N HIS A 325 9.97 0.90 -34.11
CA HIS A 325 9.33 -0.40 -33.90
C HIS A 325 8.20 -0.34 -32.87
N LEU A 326 7.35 0.71 -32.94
CA LEU A 326 6.23 0.95 -32.02
C LEU A 326 5.36 -0.28 -31.73
N HIS A 327 5.17 -1.15 -32.74
CA HIS A 327 4.34 -2.35 -32.66
C HIS A 327 4.95 -3.50 -31.85
N ALA A 328 6.25 -3.44 -31.55
CA ALA A 328 6.94 -4.45 -30.75
C ALA A 328 6.77 -4.24 -29.24
N TYR A 329 6.33 -3.05 -28.81
CA TYR A 329 6.17 -2.72 -27.40
C TYR A 329 4.82 -3.17 -26.84
N GLN A 330 4.83 -3.61 -25.58
CA GLN A 330 3.63 -3.94 -24.83
C GLN A 330 3.01 -2.63 -24.27
N PRO A 331 1.77 -2.69 -23.75
CA PRO A 331 1.09 -1.49 -23.26
C PRO A 331 1.88 -0.71 -22.18
N PHE A 332 2.61 -1.41 -21.31
CA PHE A 332 3.33 -0.78 -20.20
C PHE A 332 4.49 0.11 -20.67
N GLU A 333 5.32 -0.39 -21.57
CA GLU A 333 6.45 0.35 -22.14
C GLU A 333 5.93 1.57 -22.91
N LEU A 334 4.88 1.39 -23.72
CA LEU A 334 4.26 2.50 -24.44
C LEU A 334 3.71 3.57 -23.46
N ALA A 335 3.10 3.17 -22.35
CA ALA A 335 2.52 4.10 -21.38
C ALA A 335 3.57 4.97 -20.68
N ILE A 336 4.69 4.38 -20.24
CA ILE A 336 5.76 5.15 -19.59
C ILE A 336 6.47 6.07 -20.61
N ILE A 337 6.68 5.60 -21.85
CA ILE A 337 7.24 6.41 -22.95
C ILE A 337 6.30 7.58 -23.28
N ALA A 338 5.00 7.33 -23.41
CA ALA A 338 4.01 8.35 -23.73
C ALA A 338 4.02 9.46 -22.68
N TYR A 339 4.09 9.10 -21.40
CA TYR A 339 4.18 10.06 -20.31
C TYR A 339 5.49 10.84 -20.36
N ALA A 340 6.64 10.15 -20.50
CA ALA A 340 7.96 10.79 -20.57
C ALA A 340 8.07 11.78 -21.74
N LEU A 341 7.66 11.38 -22.94
CA LEU A 341 7.70 12.23 -24.14
C LEU A 341 6.69 13.38 -24.09
N THR A 342 5.52 13.18 -23.48
CA THR A 342 4.54 14.26 -23.27
C THR A 342 5.11 15.29 -22.29
N LEU A 343 5.73 14.86 -21.20
CA LEU A 343 6.39 15.73 -20.24
C LEU A 343 7.55 16.50 -20.87
N ALA A 344 8.28 15.86 -21.78
CA ALA A 344 9.37 16.47 -22.54
C ALA A 344 8.91 17.44 -23.65
N GLY A 345 7.61 17.46 -24.00
CA GLY A 345 7.08 18.25 -25.11
C GLY A 345 7.46 17.72 -26.50
N SER A 346 7.78 16.43 -26.63
CA SER A 346 8.12 15.82 -27.93
C SER A 346 6.90 15.74 -28.85
N THR A 347 7.10 16.03 -30.14
CA THR A 347 6.06 15.89 -31.17
C THR A 347 5.66 14.44 -31.43
N LYS A 348 6.50 13.47 -31.06
CA LYS A 348 6.23 12.03 -31.22
C LYS A 348 5.28 11.49 -30.15
N ALA A 349 5.08 12.20 -29.05
CA ALA A 349 4.23 11.78 -27.94
C ALA A 349 2.79 11.46 -28.39
N ALA A 350 2.25 12.22 -29.35
CA ALA A 350 0.91 11.98 -29.89
C ALA A 350 0.78 10.61 -30.56
N ALA A 351 1.75 10.23 -31.40
CA ALA A 351 1.73 8.94 -32.09
C ALA A 351 1.81 7.74 -31.12
N VAL A 352 2.56 7.87 -30.02
CA VAL A 352 2.63 6.85 -28.97
C VAL A 352 1.28 6.72 -28.25
N LEU A 353 0.66 7.86 -27.92
CA LEU A 353 -0.65 7.87 -27.27
C LEU A 353 -1.76 7.31 -28.17
N ASP A 354 -1.77 7.64 -29.47
CA ASP A 354 -2.72 7.09 -30.43
C ASP A 354 -2.60 5.57 -30.52
N ARG A 355 -1.37 5.03 -30.47
CA ARG A 355 -1.14 3.60 -30.42
C ARG A 355 -1.66 2.97 -29.12
N LEU A 356 -1.43 3.60 -27.97
CA LEU A 356 -2.01 3.14 -26.71
C LEU A 356 -3.53 3.14 -26.79
N ASP A 357 -4.14 4.16 -27.39
CA ASP A 357 -5.59 4.25 -27.54
C ASP A 357 -6.18 3.12 -28.37
N GLN A 358 -5.46 2.66 -29.40
CA GLN A 358 -5.85 1.47 -30.17
C GLN A 358 -5.82 0.18 -29.34
N MET A 359 -5.01 0.13 -28.28
CA MET A 359 -4.88 -1.02 -27.37
C MET A 359 -5.80 -0.90 -26.14
N ALA A 360 -6.58 0.18 -26.04
CA ALA A 360 -7.41 0.43 -24.87
C ALA A 360 -8.63 -0.52 -24.84
N ILE A 361 -8.88 -1.08 -23.66
CA ILE A 361 -10.08 -1.84 -23.36
C ILE A 361 -11.13 -0.87 -22.84
N ILE A 362 -12.23 -0.72 -23.56
CA ILE A 362 -13.35 0.15 -23.17
C ILE A 362 -14.54 -0.75 -22.83
N LYS A 363 -14.87 -0.83 -21.54
CA LYS A 363 -15.95 -1.68 -21.03
C LYS A 363 -16.67 -0.99 -19.87
N ASP A 364 -17.99 -1.10 -19.82
CA ASP A 364 -18.83 -0.61 -18.72
C ASP A 364 -18.59 0.88 -18.36
N GLY A 365 -18.30 1.71 -19.37
CA GLY A 365 -17.99 3.14 -19.18
C GLY A 365 -16.64 3.42 -18.52
N THR A 366 -15.72 2.45 -18.56
CA THR A 366 -14.34 2.55 -18.09
C THR A 366 -13.36 2.31 -19.24
N LYS A 367 -12.13 2.82 -19.11
CA LYS A 367 -11.05 2.67 -20.10
C LYS A 367 -9.77 2.23 -19.41
N HIS A 368 -9.18 1.12 -19.82
CA HIS A 368 -7.96 0.58 -19.19
C HIS A 368 -7.11 -0.24 -20.16
N TRP A 369 -5.94 -0.66 -19.69
CA TRP A 369 -4.98 -1.45 -20.46
C TRP A 369 -4.57 -2.70 -19.69
N GLU A 370 -4.51 -3.82 -20.42
CA GLU A 370 -4.07 -5.10 -19.89
C GLU A 370 -2.95 -5.66 -20.76
N GLN A 371 -1.95 -6.28 -20.12
CA GLN A 371 -0.99 -7.12 -20.82
C GLN A 371 -1.61 -8.50 -21.08
N ILE A 372 -1.36 -9.05 -22.26
CA ILE A 372 -1.75 -10.42 -22.58
C ILE A 372 -0.87 -11.35 -21.74
N GLU A 373 -1.46 -12.02 -20.74
CA GLU A 373 -0.81 -13.09 -19.98
C GLU A 373 -1.24 -14.46 -20.53
N ASP A 374 -0.32 -15.43 -20.55
CA ASP A 374 -0.60 -16.81 -20.94
C ASP A 374 -1.69 -17.40 -20.04
N GLU A 375 -2.81 -17.86 -20.62
CA GLU A 375 -3.99 -18.36 -19.90
C GLU A 375 -3.76 -19.68 -19.12
N SER A 376 -2.51 -20.15 -19.02
CA SER A 376 -2.15 -21.51 -18.58
C SER A 376 -2.33 -21.77 -17.09
N ASN A 377 -2.67 -20.77 -16.27
CA ASN A 377 -2.78 -20.88 -14.81
C ASN A 377 -4.09 -20.32 -14.22
N ARG A 378 -5.23 -20.56 -14.87
CA ARG A 378 -6.54 -20.21 -14.28
C ARG A 378 -6.85 -21.07 -13.05
N LEU A 379 -6.92 -20.43 -11.88
CA LEU A 379 -7.39 -21.04 -10.63
C LEU A 379 -8.84 -21.52 -10.77
N ILE A 380 -9.18 -22.62 -10.07
CA ILE A 380 -10.49 -23.32 -10.08
C ILE A 380 -11.64 -22.40 -9.61
N TRP A 381 -11.34 -21.29 -8.92
CA TRP A 381 -12.31 -20.26 -8.56
C TRP A 381 -11.69 -18.88 -8.81
N MET A 382 -12.42 -18.01 -9.51
CA MET A 382 -12.09 -16.61 -9.69
C MET A 382 -13.08 -15.76 -8.88
N PRO A 383 -12.63 -14.78 -8.09
CA PRO A 383 -13.55 -13.86 -7.43
C PRO A 383 -14.37 -13.11 -8.48
N PRO A 384 -15.61 -12.69 -8.15
CA PRO A 384 -16.50 -11.95 -9.07
C PRO A 384 -15.87 -10.64 -9.57
N PHE A 385 -14.89 -10.11 -8.81
CA PHE A 385 -14.01 -9.03 -9.24
C PHE A 385 -12.57 -9.39 -8.91
N GLN A 386 -11.74 -9.60 -9.94
CA GLN A 386 -10.30 -9.74 -9.78
C GLN A 386 -9.66 -8.35 -9.84
N GLN A 387 -8.88 -8.01 -8.81
CA GLN A 387 -7.99 -6.86 -8.92
C GLN A 387 -6.99 -7.13 -10.04
N ALA A 388 -6.84 -6.15 -10.92
CA ALA A 388 -5.85 -6.20 -11.98
C ALA A 388 -4.44 -6.38 -11.38
N ASN A 389 -3.57 -7.04 -12.15
CA ASN A 389 -2.17 -7.19 -11.77
C ASN A 389 -1.52 -5.80 -11.61
N ALA A 390 -0.37 -5.77 -10.92
CA ALA A 390 0.30 -4.51 -10.62
C ALA A 390 0.69 -3.72 -11.87
N ARG A 391 1.06 -4.44 -12.94
CA ARG A 391 1.51 -3.84 -14.19
C ARG A 391 0.39 -3.15 -14.96
N ASN A 392 -0.80 -3.75 -15.05
CA ASN A 392 -1.98 -3.17 -15.70
C ASN A 392 -2.42 -1.88 -15.01
N ILE A 393 -2.38 -1.86 -13.67
CA ILE A 393 -2.72 -0.65 -12.92
C ILE A 393 -1.70 0.46 -13.19
N LYS A 394 -0.40 0.13 -13.25
CA LYS A 394 0.66 1.10 -13.59
C LYS A 394 0.54 1.64 -14.99
N THR A 395 0.34 0.77 -15.98
CA THR A 395 0.11 1.17 -17.37
C THR A 395 -1.03 2.18 -17.43
N THR A 396 -2.15 1.82 -16.83
CA THR A 396 -3.36 2.65 -16.82
C THR A 396 -3.15 3.97 -16.06
N ALA A 397 -2.37 3.97 -14.99
CA ALA A 397 -2.01 5.19 -14.26
C ALA A 397 -1.08 6.13 -15.04
N TYR A 398 -0.06 5.61 -15.74
CA TYR A 398 0.78 6.44 -16.61
C TYR A 398 -0.03 7.07 -17.74
N VAL A 399 -1.00 6.34 -18.32
CA VAL A 399 -1.90 6.92 -19.32
C VAL A 399 -2.79 8.01 -18.72
N LEU A 400 -3.29 7.84 -17.49
CA LEU A 400 -4.03 8.90 -16.79
C LEU A 400 -3.18 10.17 -16.63
N LEU A 401 -1.92 10.02 -16.22
CA LEU A 401 -1.00 11.15 -16.08
C LEU A 401 -0.75 11.83 -17.42
N THR A 402 -0.60 11.07 -18.50
CA THR A 402 -0.47 11.60 -19.87
C THR A 402 -1.70 12.40 -20.29
N TYR A 403 -2.92 11.89 -20.05
CA TYR A 403 -4.14 12.65 -20.35
C TYR A 403 -4.27 13.91 -19.51
N ALA A 404 -3.87 13.86 -18.23
CA ALA A 404 -3.86 15.04 -17.37
C ALA A 404 -2.91 16.12 -17.91
N LEU A 405 -1.69 15.76 -18.35
CA LEU A 405 -0.76 16.70 -18.99
C LEU A 405 -1.32 17.31 -20.29
N LYS A 406 -2.10 16.53 -21.06
CA LYS A 406 -2.75 17.01 -22.30
C LYS A 406 -4.09 17.71 -22.05
N ASN A 407 -4.53 17.83 -20.80
CA ASN A 407 -5.83 18.37 -20.41
C ASN A 407 -7.03 17.63 -21.05
N ASP A 408 -6.88 16.34 -21.36
CA ASP A 408 -7.96 15.48 -21.87
C ASP A 408 -8.77 14.89 -20.71
N ILE A 409 -9.65 15.73 -20.16
CA ILE A 409 -10.49 15.38 -19.01
C ILE A 409 -11.44 14.23 -19.36
N ARG A 410 -11.96 14.18 -20.58
CA ARG A 410 -12.99 13.19 -20.97
C ARG A 410 -12.42 11.78 -20.94
N ASN A 411 -11.27 11.54 -21.58
CA ASN A 411 -10.62 10.24 -21.53
C ASN A 411 -10.05 9.96 -20.13
N GLY A 412 -9.46 10.97 -19.49
CA GLY A 412 -8.93 10.86 -18.12
C GLY A 412 -9.96 10.36 -17.11
N LEU A 413 -11.22 10.83 -17.18
CA LEU A 413 -12.29 10.36 -16.30
C LEU A 413 -12.61 8.87 -16.49
N LEU A 414 -12.62 8.36 -17.72
CA LEU A 414 -12.88 6.93 -17.98
C LEU A 414 -11.79 6.04 -17.38
N VAL A 415 -10.54 6.51 -17.44
CA VAL A 415 -9.38 5.84 -16.87
C VAL A 415 -9.40 5.90 -15.35
N MET A 416 -9.69 7.07 -14.79
CA MET A 416 -9.81 7.26 -13.34
C MET A 416 -10.91 6.40 -12.74
N LYS A 417 -12.06 6.26 -13.42
CA LYS A 417 -13.15 5.35 -13.03
C LYS A 417 -12.66 3.92 -12.86
N TRP A 418 -11.86 3.43 -13.81
CA TRP A 418 -11.29 2.10 -13.71
C TRP A 418 -10.32 1.99 -12.54
N LEU A 419 -9.39 2.94 -12.38
CA LEU A 419 -8.40 2.92 -11.29
C LEU A 419 -9.05 2.94 -9.90
N ILE A 420 -10.13 3.71 -9.71
CA ILE A 420 -10.86 3.71 -8.42
C ILE A 420 -11.46 2.32 -8.13
N SER A 421 -11.95 1.61 -9.15
CA SER A 421 -12.49 0.25 -8.99
C SER A 421 -11.46 -0.80 -8.58
N GLN A 422 -10.18 -0.58 -8.90
CA GLN A 422 -9.11 -1.53 -8.57
C GLN A 422 -8.57 -1.39 -7.13
N ARG A 423 -9.06 -0.40 -6.35
CA ARG A 423 -8.59 -0.15 -4.97
C ARG A 423 -9.06 -1.23 -4.00
N ASN A 424 -8.27 -1.50 -2.97
CA ASN A 424 -8.64 -2.35 -1.83
C ASN A 424 -9.40 -1.52 -0.76
N PRO A 425 -10.00 -2.17 0.26
CA PRO A 425 -10.78 -1.47 1.29
C PRO A 425 -9.99 -0.48 2.17
N THR A 426 -8.65 -0.53 2.16
CA THR A 426 -7.80 0.41 2.89
C THR A 426 -7.35 1.60 2.03
N GLY A 427 -7.74 1.64 0.75
CA GLY A 427 -7.39 2.71 -0.19
C GLY A 427 -6.11 2.49 -0.99
N GLY A 428 -5.42 1.35 -0.80
CA GLY A 428 -4.28 0.91 -1.61
C GLY A 428 -4.68 0.04 -2.80
N PHE A 429 -3.71 -0.56 -3.48
CA PHE A 429 -3.91 -1.50 -4.60
C PHE A 429 -3.25 -2.86 -4.31
N SER A 430 -3.40 -3.84 -5.20
CA SER A 430 -2.94 -5.24 -5.06
C SER A 430 -1.44 -5.43 -4.75
N SER A 431 -0.60 -4.41 -4.97
CA SER A 431 0.84 -4.44 -4.70
C SER A 431 1.34 -3.12 -4.07
N THR A 432 2.40 -3.23 -3.24
CA THR A 432 3.20 -2.12 -2.68
C THR A 432 3.65 -1.13 -3.75
N GLN A 433 3.83 -1.61 -4.98
CA GLN A 433 4.32 -0.84 -6.10
C GLN A 433 3.25 -0.01 -6.82
N VAL A 434 2.06 -0.58 -7.01
CA VAL A 434 0.91 0.13 -7.60
C VAL A 434 0.51 1.29 -6.73
N SER A 435 0.58 1.02 -5.44
CA SER A 435 0.56 2.01 -4.42
C SER A 435 1.68 3.06 -4.73
N CYS A 436 2.97 2.77 -4.55
CA CYS A 436 4.00 3.81 -4.56
C CYS A 436 4.16 4.60 -5.88
N SER A 437 3.90 3.98 -7.03
CA SER A 437 4.09 4.60 -8.37
C SER A 437 2.94 5.53 -8.78
N VAL A 438 1.76 5.32 -8.20
CA VAL A 438 0.53 6.11 -8.42
C VAL A 438 0.25 7.03 -7.22
N GLY A 439 1.14 7.05 -6.22
CA GLY A 439 1.04 7.88 -5.03
C GLY A 439 0.16 7.33 -3.89
N TYR A 440 -0.06 6.03 -3.82
CA TYR A 440 -0.80 5.33 -2.76
C TYR A 440 0.14 4.37 -2.00
N GLY A 441 -0.22 3.84 -0.82
CA GLY A 441 0.75 3.09 0.02
C GLY A 441 0.11 1.95 0.79
N GLY A 442 -0.30 0.87 0.14
CA GLY A 442 -0.80 -0.32 0.82
C GLY A 442 0.31 -1.35 1.04
N GLY A 443 0.87 -1.41 2.25
CA GLY A 443 1.72 -2.52 2.69
C GLY A 443 0.84 -3.69 3.16
N CYS A 444 1.03 -4.88 2.60
CA CYS A 444 0.65 -6.11 3.27
C CYS A 444 1.67 -6.35 4.38
N SER A 445 1.19 -6.43 5.61
CA SER A 445 1.95 -6.94 6.75
C SER A 445 2.49 -8.34 6.40
N SER A 446 3.80 -8.44 6.19
CA SER A 446 4.48 -9.71 6.40
C SER A 446 4.19 -10.10 7.84
N SER A 447 3.46 -11.19 8.00
CA SER A 447 3.30 -11.95 9.22
C SER A 447 4.59 -11.88 10.05
N ASN A 448 4.46 -11.39 11.29
CA ASN A 448 5.35 -11.78 12.36
C ASN A 448 5.35 -13.31 12.38
N ILE A 449 6.42 -13.89 11.84
CA ILE A 449 6.85 -15.22 12.22
C ILE A 449 7.84 -14.94 13.34
N ASP A 450 7.43 -15.28 14.57
CA ASP A 450 8.34 -15.43 15.71
C ASP A 450 9.46 -16.41 15.37
#